data_AF-A0A1I8HK60-F1
#
_entry.id   AF-A0A1I8HK60-F1
#
_cell.length_a   1.000
_cell.length_b   1.000
_cell.length_c   1.000
_cell.angle_alpha   90.00
_cell.angle_beta   90.00
_cell.angle_gamma   90.00
#
_symmetry.space_group_name_H-M   'P 1'
#
loop_
_entity.id
_entity.type
_entity.pdbx_description
1 polymer ?
#
loop_
_entity_poly.entity_id
_entity_poly.type
_entity_poly.pdbx_seq_one_letter_code
_entity_poly.pdbx_strand_id
1 'polypeptide(L)'
;ESDRCLYLPPMDQPGSRAHIGRLKSKVQLHLDCKSVSRVHAELRPGPEPGLLILADLASRYGTRVNGCDAAPAGPAGVTVRPGDQLEFGDSDPSLGAVCRLRRQGLRVCFSALSEASRQTATTTLQRLGGRVVDDARDGADLLVMPRLTVTAKLVLGLLHLAAPVLPDFLTHLAAAVQAGQPPPLPERFRPAVSEAALLSGPLADSVDFGPQPKRRRLLSGRRCCFLRPDGLGRFGDIVQAAGGVALAAHSESALLA
;
A
#
# COMPACT_ATOMS: atom_id res chain seq x y z
N GLU A 1 6.99 8.53 -18.64
CA GLU A 1 7.15 7.07 -18.43
C GLU A 1 8.01 6.88 -17.19
N SER A 2 7.40 7.19 -16.05
CA SER A 2 6.85 6.24 -15.07
C SER A 2 7.96 5.78 -14.12
N ASP A 3 8.11 6.55 -13.05
CA ASP A 3 8.83 6.23 -11.83
C ASP A 3 8.36 4.85 -11.33
N ARG A 4 9.01 3.79 -11.80
CA ARG A 4 8.64 2.40 -11.47
C ARG A 4 9.09 2.16 -10.04
N CYS A 5 8.19 2.39 -9.09
CA CYS A 5 8.37 2.06 -7.68
C CYS A 5 8.46 0.54 -7.52
N LEU A 6 9.57 0.07 -6.96
CA LEU A 6 9.73 -1.33 -6.61
C LEU A 6 9.06 -1.61 -5.27
N TYR A 7 7.95 -2.36 -5.32
CA TYR A 7 7.30 -2.88 -4.13
C TYR A 7 8.00 -4.17 -3.73
N LEU A 8 8.70 -4.12 -2.60
CA LEU A 8 9.23 -5.32 -1.98
C LEU A 8 8.23 -5.75 -0.91
N PRO A 9 7.73 -7.00 -0.95
CA PRO A 9 7.13 -7.59 0.25
C PRO A 9 8.16 -7.55 1.38
N PRO A 10 7.76 -7.66 2.66
CA PRO A 10 8.70 -7.66 3.77
C PRO A 10 9.75 -8.77 3.57
N MET A 11 10.90 -8.40 3.03
CA MET A 11 12.05 -9.27 2.76
C MET A 11 12.93 -9.34 4.00
N ASP A 12 12.29 -9.36 5.17
CA ASP A 12 12.95 -9.29 6.46
C ASP A 12 13.27 -10.71 6.98
N GLN A 13 12.92 -11.76 6.21
CA GLN A 13 13.15 -13.16 6.53
C GLN A 13 14.45 -13.70 5.91
N PRO A 14 15.29 -14.40 6.68
CA PRO A 14 16.42 -15.17 6.13
C PRO A 14 15.96 -16.13 5.03
N GLY A 15 16.52 -15.99 3.82
CA GLY A 15 16.21 -16.85 2.68
C GLY A 15 15.14 -16.35 1.71
N SER A 16 14.43 -15.26 2.03
CA SER A 16 13.56 -14.59 1.06
C SER A 16 14.37 -14.03 -0.11
N ARG A 17 13.91 -14.27 -1.35
CA ARG A 17 14.58 -13.80 -2.58
C ARG A 17 13.55 -13.32 -3.58
N ALA A 18 13.82 -12.18 -4.21
CA ALA A 18 13.03 -11.66 -5.31
C ALA A 18 13.90 -11.53 -6.56
N HIS A 19 13.52 -12.24 -7.62
CA HIS A 19 14.18 -12.16 -8.91
C HIS A 19 13.60 -11.02 -9.75
N ILE A 20 14.50 -10.36 -10.47
CA ILE A 20 14.24 -9.25 -11.37
C ILE A 20 14.60 -9.68 -12.78
N GLY A 21 13.78 -9.39 -13.78
CA GLY A 21 14.16 -9.67 -15.17
C GLY A 21 13.03 -9.51 -16.16
N ARG A 22 13.30 -9.87 -17.42
CA ARG A 22 12.32 -9.73 -18.53
C ARG A 22 11.38 -10.93 -18.69
N LEU A 23 11.67 -12.09 -18.10
CA LEU A 23 10.80 -13.25 -18.27
C LEU A 23 9.78 -13.35 -17.14
N LYS A 24 8.56 -12.83 -17.36
CA LYS A 24 7.47 -12.75 -16.36
C LYS A 24 7.20 -14.05 -15.59
N SER A 25 7.38 -15.23 -16.20
CA SER A 25 7.16 -16.52 -15.53
C SER A 25 8.25 -16.95 -14.54
N LYS A 26 9.38 -16.23 -14.48
CA LYS A 26 10.53 -16.58 -13.63
C LYS A 26 10.89 -15.51 -12.61
N VAL A 27 10.24 -14.37 -12.62
CA VAL A 27 10.64 -13.18 -11.86
C VAL A 27 9.45 -12.59 -11.12
N GLN A 28 9.71 -12.07 -9.93
CA GLN A 28 8.71 -11.32 -9.17
C GLN A 28 8.62 -9.89 -9.70
N LEU A 29 9.74 -9.32 -10.14
CA LEU A 29 9.79 -8.00 -10.77
C LEU A 29 10.04 -8.13 -12.27
N HIS A 30 8.98 -7.90 -13.05
CA HIS A 30 9.02 -7.94 -14.50
C HIS A 30 9.41 -6.58 -15.10
N LEU A 31 10.53 -6.55 -15.82
CA LEU A 31 11.00 -5.39 -16.58
C LEU A 31 10.97 -5.72 -18.07
N ASP A 32 9.96 -5.18 -18.77
CA ASP A 32 9.80 -5.39 -20.22
C ASP A 32 10.78 -4.53 -21.02
N CYS A 33 12.06 -4.92 -21.01
CA CYS A 33 13.13 -4.20 -21.65
C CYS A 33 14.15 -5.17 -22.28
N LYS A 34 14.43 -5.04 -23.57
CA LYS A 34 15.22 -6.03 -24.35
C LYS A 34 16.65 -6.24 -23.82
N SER A 35 17.26 -5.19 -23.26
CA SER A 35 18.59 -5.26 -22.64
C SER A 35 18.56 -5.96 -21.27
N VAL A 36 17.38 -6.17 -20.67
CA VAL A 36 17.25 -6.90 -19.42
C VAL A 36 17.20 -8.41 -19.71
N SER A 37 18.14 -9.15 -19.12
CA SER A 37 18.15 -10.62 -19.07
C SER A 37 16.83 -11.22 -18.57
N ARG A 38 16.55 -12.48 -18.95
CA ARG A 38 15.32 -13.21 -18.56
C ARG A 38 15.16 -13.29 -17.04
N VAL A 39 16.25 -13.61 -16.36
CA VAL A 39 16.47 -13.45 -14.92
C VAL A 39 17.77 -12.68 -14.83
N HIS A 40 17.73 -11.47 -14.31
CA HIS A 40 18.78 -10.45 -14.42
C HIS A 40 19.51 -10.24 -13.10
N ALA A 41 18.75 -10.03 -12.03
CA ALA A 41 19.27 -9.78 -10.70
C ALA A 41 18.38 -10.43 -9.65
N GLU A 42 18.91 -10.53 -8.43
CA GLU A 42 18.22 -10.98 -7.24
C GLU A 42 18.30 -9.90 -6.17
N LEU A 43 17.19 -9.61 -5.51
CA LEU A 43 17.14 -8.92 -4.22
C LEU A 43 16.98 -9.97 -3.11
N ARG A 44 17.72 -9.79 -2.02
CA ARG A 44 17.64 -10.62 -0.81
C ARG A 44 17.84 -9.77 0.45
N PRO A 45 17.41 -10.24 1.64
CA PRO A 45 17.68 -9.55 2.90
C PRO A 45 19.17 -9.27 3.09
N GLY A 46 19.48 -8.06 3.55
CA GLY A 46 20.82 -7.67 3.98
C GLY A 46 21.13 -8.12 5.41
N PRO A 47 22.35 -7.84 5.89
CA PRO A 47 22.78 -8.21 7.25
C PRO A 47 22.05 -7.43 8.35
N GLU A 48 21.47 -6.26 8.03
CA GLU A 48 20.70 -5.44 8.97
C GLU A 48 19.23 -5.34 8.54
N PRO A 49 18.29 -5.26 9.50
CA PRO A 49 16.87 -5.08 9.21
C PRO A 49 16.61 -3.87 8.31
N GLY A 50 15.84 -4.07 7.24
CA GLY A 50 15.49 -3.00 6.30
C GLY A 50 16.53 -2.69 5.23
N LEU A 51 17.72 -3.30 5.29
CA LEU A 51 18.69 -3.30 4.18
C LEU A 51 18.45 -4.50 3.27
N LEU A 52 18.73 -4.31 1.97
CA LEU A 52 18.68 -5.38 0.99
C LEU A 52 20.05 -5.54 0.32
N ILE A 53 20.30 -6.73 -0.19
CA ILE A 53 21.42 -7.00 -1.09
C ILE A 53 20.86 -7.22 -2.48
N LEU A 54 21.38 -6.45 -3.45
CA LEU A 54 21.13 -6.63 -4.88
C LEU A 54 22.32 -7.38 -5.49
N ALA A 55 22.07 -8.54 -6.09
CA ALA A 55 23.08 -9.34 -6.77
C ALA A 55 22.75 -9.47 -8.26
N ASP A 56 23.69 -9.10 -9.13
CA ASP A 56 23.60 -9.38 -10.56
C ASP A 56 23.83 -10.88 -10.81
N LEU A 57 22.98 -11.50 -11.63
CA LEU A 57 23.02 -12.93 -11.93
C LEU A 57 23.70 -13.22 -13.28
N ALA A 58 24.87 -12.62 -13.49
CA ALA A 58 25.62 -12.67 -14.74
C ALA A 58 24.79 -12.16 -15.93
N SER A 59 24.19 -10.98 -15.76
CA SER A 59 23.41 -10.35 -16.82
C SER A 59 24.30 -9.91 -17.99
N ARG A 60 23.73 -9.79 -19.19
CA ARG A 60 24.51 -9.45 -20.40
C ARG A 60 25.04 -8.02 -20.40
N TYR A 61 24.29 -7.09 -19.80
CA TYR A 61 24.58 -5.65 -19.86
C TYR A 61 24.84 -5.03 -18.48
N GLY A 62 24.79 -5.84 -17.41
CA GLY A 62 25.09 -5.42 -16.05
C GLY A 62 23.91 -4.80 -15.30
N THR A 63 24.16 -4.62 -14.00
CA THR A 63 23.31 -3.91 -13.04
C THR A 63 24.10 -2.76 -12.44
N ARG A 64 23.51 -1.57 -12.30
CA ARG A 64 24.12 -0.41 -11.63
C ARG A 64 23.26 0.07 -10.46
N VAL A 65 23.91 0.65 -9.47
CA VAL A 65 23.29 1.31 -8.31
C VAL A 65 23.83 2.73 -8.23
N ASN A 66 22.95 3.72 -8.29
CA ASN A 66 23.29 5.15 -8.26
C ASN A 66 24.40 5.53 -9.27
N GLY A 67 24.33 4.98 -10.49
CA GLY A 67 25.33 5.20 -11.54
C GLY A 67 26.63 4.41 -11.41
N CYS A 68 26.85 3.67 -10.32
CA CYS A 68 28.02 2.81 -10.14
C CYS A 68 27.68 1.37 -10.50
N ASP A 69 28.57 0.66 -11.19
CA ASP A 69 28.41 -0.78 -11.43
C ASP A 69 28.25 -1.52 -10.10
N ALA A 70 27.18 -2.32 -9.99
CA ALA A 70 27.10 -3.29 -8.92
C ALA A 70 28.29 -4.25 -9.12
N ALA A 71 29.18 -4.31 -8.11
CA ALA A 71 30.45 -5.04 -8.15
C ALA A 71 30.33 -6.46 -8.77
N PRO A 72 31.41 -7.00 -9.35
CA PRO A 72 31.32 -8.01 -10.42
C PRO A 72 30.59 -9.28 -9.97
N ALA A 73 29.72 -9.75 -10.86
CA ALA A 73 28.96 -10.99 -10.83
C ALA A 73 29.40 -11.99 -9.73
N GLY A 74 28.57 -12.11 -8.70
CA GLY A 74 28.79 -13.06 -7.62
C GLY A 74 27.70 -12.98 -6.55
N PRO A 75 27.51 -14.04 -5.75
CA PRO A 75 26.45 -14.11 -4.75
C PRO A 75 26.57 -13.07 -3.63
N ALA A 76 27.69 -12.35 -3.53
CA ALA A 76 27.93 -11.32 -2.51
C ALA A 76 26.99 -10.11 -2.67
N GLY A 77 26.76 -9.65 -3.91
CA GLY A 77 25.91 -8.49 -4.23
C GLY A 77 26.38 -7.16 -3.61
N VAL A 78 25.58 -6.12 -3.78
CA VAL A 78 25.77 -4.78 -3.19
C VAL A 78 24.62 -4.45 -2.25
N THR A 79 24.90 -3.82 -1.11
CA THR A 79 23.85 -3.35 -0.20
C THR A 79 23.13 -2.15 -0.80
N VAL A 80 21.80 -2.22 -0.86
CA VAL A 80 20.92 -1.17 -1.37
C VAL A 80 19.92 -0.74 -0.30
N ARG A 81 19.52 0.53 -0.35
CA ARG A 81 18.66 1.21 0.61
C ARG A 81 17.48 1.89 -0.07
N PRO A 82 16.36 2.08 0.64
CA PRO A 82 15.26 2.90 0.14
C PRO A 82 15.77 4.29 -0.28
N GLY A 83 15.46 4.69 -1.51
CA GLY A 83 15.97 5.91 -2.14
C GLY A 83 16.96 5.64 -3.28
N ASP A 84 17.68 4.52 -3.24
CA ASP A 84 18.67 4.18 -4.27
C ASP A 84 18.02 4.00 -5.64
N GLN A 85 18.73 4.47 -6.66
CA GLN A 85 18.41 4.24 -8.06
C GLN A 85 19.06 2.92 -8.50
N LEU A 86 18.23 1.98 -8.94
CA LEU A 86 18.66 0.69 -9.47
C LEU A 86 18.47 0.71 -10.99
N GLU A 87 19.51 0.34 -11.72
CA GLU A 87 19.52 0.34 -13.17
C GLU A 87 19.87 -1.06 -13.67
N PHE A 88 19.08 -1.56 -14.62
CA PHE A 88 19.21 -2.89 -15.17
C PHE A 88 19.32 -2.82 -16.68
N GLY A 89 20.29 -3.54 -17.26
CA GLY A 89 20.46 -3.58 -18.70
C GLY A 89 21.35 -2.44 -19.21
N ASP A 90 21.02 -1.91 -20.38
CA ASP A 90 21.86 -0.92 -21.05
C ASP A 90 22.08 0.35 -20.20
N SER A 91 23.22 1.00 -20.41
CA SER A 91 23.55 2.31 -19.84
C SER A 91 22.69 3.45 -20.38
N ASP A 92 22.17 3.31 -21.59
CA ASP A 92 21.21 4.25 -22.15
C ASP A 92 19.84 4.07 -21.46
N PRO A 93 19.30 5.09 -20.78
CA PRO A 93 18.01 5.00 -20.09
C PRO A 93 16.82 4.68 -21.01
N SER A 94 16.94 4.93 -22.32
CA SER A 94 15.93 4.58 -23.33
C SER A 94 15.96 3.09 -23.71
N LEU A 95 17.09 2.42 -23.46
CA LEU A 95 17.34 1.02 -23.79
C LEU A 95 17.45 0.11 -22.56
N GLY A 96 17.64 0.69 -21.37
CA GLY A 96 17.71 0.01 -20.07
C GLY A 96 16.41 0.11 -19.27
N ALA A 97 16.48 -0.25 -17.99
CA ALA A 97 15.39 -0.06 -17.04
C ALA A 97 15.91 0.61 -15.77
N VAL A 98 15.36 1.77 -15.44
CA VAL A 98 15.70 2.51 -14.22
C VAL A 98 14.52 2.42 -13.25
N CYS A 99 14.81 2.05 -12.01
CA CYS A 99 13.83 1.92 -10.94
C CYS A 99 14.36 2.60 -9.68
N ARG A 100 13.47 3.19 -8.87
CA ARG A 100 13.85 3.68 -7.55
C ARG A 100 13.42 2.70 -6.48
N LEU A 101 14.36 2.29 -5.64
CA LEU A 101 14.08 1.42 -4.51
C LEU A 101 13.24 2.17 -3.49
N ARG A 102 12.05 1.66 -3.16
CA ARG A 102 11.18 2.23 -2.13
C ARG A 102 10.81 1.12 -1.15
N ARG A 103 10.96 1.40 0.14
CA ARG A 103 10.32 0.59 1.18
C ARG A 103 8.96 1.20 1.47
N GLN A 104 7.91 0.60 0.93
CA GLN A 104 6.57 0.97 1.36
C GLN A 104 6.18 0.06 2.52
N GLY A 105 6.46 0.53 3.74
CA GLY A 105 5.91 -0.09 4.95
C GLY A 105 4.39 -0.03 4.94
N LEU A 106 3.75 -1.05 5.52
CA LEU A 106 2.30 -1.13 5.66
C LEU A 106 1.77 0.13 6.37
N ARG A 107 0.90 0.90 5.71
CA ARG A 107 0.24 2.08 6.29
C ARG A 107 -1.11 1.67 6.83
N VAL A 108 -1.34 1.92 8.12
CA VAL A 108 -2.56 1.50 8.79
C VAL A 108 -3.25 2.70 9.42
N CYS A 109 -4.55 2.85 9.17
CA CYS A 109 -5.38 3.77 9.91
C CYS A 109 -6.14 2.99 11.00
N PHE A 110 -6.15 3.51 12.23
CA PHE A 110 -6.90 2.93 13.34
C PHE A 110 -8.26 3.61 13.51
N SER A 111 -9.31 2.79 13.61
CA SER A 111 -10.66 3.25 13.89
C SER A 111 -11.29 2.44 15.01
N ALA A 112 -11.88 3.13 16.00
CA ALA A 112 -12.61 2.53 17.12
C ALA A 112 -11.83 1.44 17.92
N LEU A 113 -10.50 1.54 18.00
CA LEU A 113 -9.68 0.68 18.88
C LEU A 113 -9.64 1.22 20.31
N SER A 114 -9.63 0.31 21.29
CA SER A 114 -9.26 0.64 22.67
C SER A 114 -7.78 1.05 22.72
N GLU A 115 -7.40 1.80 23.76
CA GLU A 115 -6.02 2.25 23.97
C GLU A 115 -5.03 1.08 24.03
N ALA A 116 -5.37 0.04 24.80
CA ALA A 116 -4.56 -1.19 24.90
C ALA A 116 -4.40 -1.89 23.54
N SER A 117 -5.49 -2.03 22.76
CA SER A 117 -5.42 -2.64 21.42
C SER A 117 -4.61 -1.81 20.45
N ARG A 118 -4.76 -0.47 20.50
CA ARG A 118 -3.97 0.48 19.71
C ARG A 118 -2.48 0.36 20.00
N GLN A 119 -2.09 0.30 21.28
CA GLN A 119 -0.68 0.18 21.65
C GLN A 119 -0.08 -1.13 21.12
N THR A 120 -0.75 -2.26 21.33
CA THR A 120 -0.32 -3.57 20.82
C THR A 120 -0.21 -3.58 19.29
N ALA A 121 -1.24 -3.07 18.60
CA ALA A 121 -1.24 -2.98 17.14
C ALA A 121 -0.11 -2.08 16.61
N THR A 122 0.18 -0.97 17.29
CA THR A 122 1.28 -0.05 16.92
C THR A 122 2.63 -0.75 17.04
N THR A 123 2.89 -1.41 18.17
CA THR A 123 4.15 -2.15 18.40
C THR A 123 4.33 -3.26 17.35
N THR A 124 3.28 -4.02 17.06
CA THR A 124 3.32 -5.08 16.03
C THR A 124 3.57 -4.49 14.64
N LEU A 125 2.90 -3.38 14.31
CA LEU A 125 3.08 -2.70 13.03
C LEU A 125 4.49 -2.15 12.84
N GLN A 126 5.09 -1.58 13.88
CA GLN A 126 6.47 -1.09 13.86
C GLN A 126 7.47 -2.23 13.60
N ARG A 127 7.26 -3.41 14.21
CA ARG A 127 8.08 -4.61 13.95
C ARG A 127 7.97 -5.10 12.50
N LEU A 128 6.80 -4.90 11.89
CA LEU A 128 6.55 -5.17 10.47
C LEU A 128 7.09 -4.06 9.55
N GLY A 129 7.74 -3.02 10.10
CA GLY A 129 8.22 -1.88 9.34
C GLY A 129 7.12 -0.96 8.80
N GLY A 130 5.89 -1.12 9.28
CA GLY A 130 4.75 -0.28 8.94
C GLY A 130 4.65 0.96 9.81
N ARG A 131 3.68 1.81 9.50
CA ARG A 131 3.39 3.02 10.27
C ARG A 131 1.90 3.29 10.37
N VAL A 132 1.52 3.94 11.46
CA VAL A 132 0.15 4.45 11.63
C VAL A 132 0.01 5.74 10.84
N VAL A 133 -1.13 5.89 10.16
CA VAL A 133 -1.58 7.16 9.60
C VAL A 133 -2.83 7.62 10.33
N ASP A 134 -2.94 8.92 10.58
CA ASP A 134 -4.05 9.48 11.36
C ASP A 134 -5.37 9.39 10.59
N ASP A 135 -5.29 9.56 9.27
CA ASP A 135 -6.43 9.53 8.35
C ASP A 135 -6.23 8.53 7.21
N ALA A 136 -7.33 7.94 6.75
CA ALA A 136 -7.30 7.01 5.63
C ALA A 136 -6.97 7.69 4.29
N ARG A 137 -7.18 9.01 4.19
CA ARG A 137 -6.81 9.85 3.05
C ARG A 137 -5.31 9.84 2.76
N ASP A 138 -4.48 9.63 3.78
CA ASP A 138 -3.01 9.58 3.67
C ASP A 138 -2.49 8.29 2.99
N GLY A 139 -3.41 7.57 2.33
CA GLY A 139 -3.17 6.32 1.64
C GLY A 139 -3.04 5.16 2.60
N ALA A 140 -3.93 5.02 3.58
CA ALA A 140 -3.94 3.81 4.38
C ALA A 140 -4.15 2.57 3.49
N ASP A 141 -3.32 1.55 3.67
CA ASP A 141 -3.46 0.26 2.99
C ASP A 141 -4.54 -0.59 3.70
N LEU A 142 -4.61 -0.47 5.04
CA LEU A 142 -5.58 -1.14 5.90
C LEU A 142 -6.27 -0.15 6.86
N LEU A 143 -7.54 -0.42 7.14
CA LEU A 143 -8.29 0.20 8.21
C LEU A 143 -8.50 -0.84 9.32
N VAL A 144 -7.76 -0.72 10.42
CA VAL A 144 -7.85 -1.69 11.53
C VAL A 144 -8.91 -1.23 12.53
N MET A 145 -9.91 -2.08 12.73
CA MET A 145 -11.04 -1.81 13.62
C MET A 145 -11.69 -3.12 14.15
N PRO A 146 -12.30 -3.12 15.34
CA PRO A 146 -12.81 -4.35 15.96
C PRO A 146 -14.19 -4.76 15.43
N ARG A 147 -14.99 -3.80 14.96
CA ARG A 147 -16.32 -3.98 14.36
C ARG A 147 -16.53 -2.93 13.28
N LEU A 148 -17.31 -3.26 12.24
CA LEU A 148 -17.71 -2.32 11.20
C LEU A 148 -18.88 -1.46 11.71
N THR A 149 -18.54 -0.24 12.14
CA THR A 149 -19.45 0.89 12.36
C THR A 149 -19.19 1.96 11.30
N VAL A 150 -20.25 2.60 10.79
CA VAL A 150 -20.16 3.67 9.78
C VAL A 150 -19.66 4.94 10.45
N THR A 151 -18.34 5.03 10.49
CA THR A 151 -17.59 6.20 10.91
C THR A 151 -17.09 6.96 9.67
N ALA A 152 -16.76 8.24 9.82
CA ALA A 152 -16.14 9.01 8.74
C ALA A 152 -14.84 8.35 8.23
N LYS A 153 -14.04 7.78 9.14
CA LYS A 153 -12.82 7.02 8.79
C LYS A 153 -13.11 5.76 7.97
N LEU A 154 -14.19 5.05 8.26
CA LEU A 154 -14.61 3.91 7.44
C LEU A 154 -14.96 4.37 6.03
N VAL A 155 -15.83 5.37 5.89
CA VAL A 155 -16.25 5.86 4.56
C VAL A 155 -15.06 6.39 3.75
N LEU A 156 -14.19 7.21 4.36
CA LEU A 156 -12.97 7.69 3.72
C LEU A 156 -12.04 6.52 3.34
N GLY A 157 -11.84 5.55 4.24
CA GLY A 157 -11.04 4.36 3.94
C GLY A 157 -11.56 3.59 2.74
N LEU A 158 -12.87 3.36 2.66
CA LEU A 158 -13.50 2.68 1.54
C LEU A 158 -13.36 3.44 0.21
N LEU A 159 -13.38 4.77 0.24
CA LEU A 159 -13.14 5.63 -0.93
C LEU A 159 -11.67 5.56 -1.36
N HIS A 160 -10.73 5.49 -0.41
CA HIS A 160 -9.31 5.37 -0.68
C HIS A 160 -8.83 3.94 -0.93
N LEU A 161 -9.74 2.95 -0.90
CA LEU A 161 -9.49 1.52 -1.14
C LEU A 161 -8.76 0.80 0.01
N ALA A 162 -8.75 1.38 1.21
CA ALA A 162 -8.25 0.72 2.41
C ALA A 162 -9.20 -0.42 2.81
N ALA A 163 -8.64 -1.62 3.03
CA ALA A 163 -9.43 -2.78 3.45
C ALA A 163 -9.68 -2.75 4.97
N PRO A 164 -10.94 -2.84 5.44
CA PRO A 164 -11.22 -3.00 6.86
C PRO A 164 -10.83 -4.39 7.36
N VAL A 165 -10.03 -4.45 8.43
CA VAL A 165 -9.57 -5.70 9.04
C VAL A 165 -9.61 -5.65 10.57
N LEU A 166 -9.70 -6.82 11.20
CA LEU A 166 -9.58 -7.00 12.64
C LEU A 166 -8.15 -6.70 13.12
N PRO A 167 -7.97 -6.25 14.38
CA PRO A 167 -6.64 -6.03 14.96
C PRO A 167 -5.72 -7.26 14.87
N ASP A 168 -6.30 -8.45 15.04
CA ASP A 168 -5.58 -9.72 15.01
C ASP A 168 -4.88 -10.00 13.67
N PHE A 169 -5.34 -9.37 12.58
CA PHE A 169 -4.66 -9.44 11.28
C PHE A 169 -3.19 -9.07 11.40
N LEU A 170 -2.85 -8.00 12.15
CA LEU A 170 -1.46 -7.56 12.29
C LEU A 170 -0.61 -8.60 13.04
N THR A 171 -1.18 -9.24 14.05
CA THR A 171 -0.52 -10.32 14.80
C THR A 171 -0.28 -11.54 13.93
N HIS A 172 -1.28 -11.96 13.15
CA HIS A 172 -1.15 -13.06 12.19
C HIS A 172 -0.16 -12.75 11.08
N LEU A 173 -0.15 -11.50 10.58
CA LEU A 173 0.82 -11.05 9.59
C LEU A 173 2.24 -11.10 10.17
N ALA A 174 2.44 -10.61 11.40
CA ALA A 174 3.74 -10.68 12.07
C ALA A 174 4.22 -12.12 12.29
N ALA A 175 3.31 -13.04 12.66
CA ALA A 175 3.65 -14.45 12.81
C ALA A 175 4.01 -15.09 11.46
N ALA A 176 3.26 -14.83 10.39
CA ALA A 176 3.57 -15.32 9.05
C ALA A 176 4.92 -14.79 8.55
N VAL A 177 5.19 -13.50 8.79
CA VAL A 177 6.48 -12.86 8.49
C VAL A 177 7.62 -13.40 9.35
N GLN A 178 7.39 -13.92 10.55
CA GLN A 178 8.45 -14.61 11.31
C GLN A 178 8.68 -16.03 10.82
N ALA A 179 7.61 -16.72 10.40
CA ALA A 179 7.62 -18.15 10.11
C ALA A 179 7.98 -18.52 8.66
N GLY A 180 8.32 -17.57 7.78
CA GLY A 180 8.57 -17.91 6.37
C GLY A 180 7.31 -18.06 5.52
N GLN A 181 6.13 -17.72 6.07
CA GLN A 181 4.85 -18.11 5.50
C GLN A 181 4.22 -16.98 4.66
N PRO A 182 3.36 -17.32 3.68
CA PRO A 182 2.61 -16.32 2.94
C PRO A 182 1.74 -15.46 3.89
N PRO A 183 1.57 -14.16 3.60
CA PRO A 183 0.79 -13.28 4.45
C PRO A 183 -0.69 -13.72 4.47
N PRO A 184 -1.39 -13.52 5.61
CA PRO A 184 -2.82 -13.77 5.67
C PRO A 184 -3.58 -12.87 4.67
N LEU A 185 -4.68 -13.39 4.15
CA LEU A 185 -5.59 -12.64 3.28
C LEU A 185 -6.44 -11.66 4.13
N PRO A 186 -6.39 -10.34 3.89
CA PRO A 186 -7.18 -9.35 4.63
C PRO A 186 -8.68 -9.67 4.67
N GLU A 187 -9.22 -10.26 3.60
CA GLU A 187 -10.64 -10.60 3.47
C GLU A 187 -11.10 -11.63 4.51
N ARG A 188 -10.19 -12.48 5.00
CA ARG A 188 -10.46 -13.47 6.05
C ARG A 188 -10.52 -12.86 7.45
N PHE A 189 -10.09 -11.60 7.59
CA PHE A 189 -10.06 -10.85 8.84
C PHE A 189 -11.05 -9.68 8.82
N ARG A 190 -12.11 -9.73 8.00
CA ARG A 190 -13.12 -8.67 7.98
C ARG A 190 -13.84 -8.57 9.33
N PRO A 191 -13.94 -7.37 9.93
CA PRO A 191 -14.71 -7.21 11.17
C PRO A 191 -16.19 -7.44 10.92
N ALA A 192 -16.90 -7.93 11.92
CA ALA A 192 -18.36 -8.07 11.85
C ALA A 192 -19.04 -6.69 11.79
N VAL A 193 -20.11 -6.58 10.99
CA VAL A 193 -20.98 -5.40 10.94
C VAL A 193 -21.77 -5.31 12.24
N SER A 194 -21.78 -4.14 12.87
CA SER A 194 -22.54 -3.91 14.10
C SER A 194 -23.76 -3.01 13.93
N GLU A 195 -23.93 -2.37 12.77
CA GLU A 195 -25.06 -1.48 12.52
C GLU A 195 -26.27 -2.24 12.03
N ALA A 196 -27.32 -2.24 12.86
CA ALA A 196 -28.60 -2.87 12.53
C ALA A 196 -29.17 -2.36 11.19
N ALA A 197 -29.02 -1.08 10.86
CA ALA A 197 -29.52 -0.50 9.61
C ALA A 197 -28.85 -1.07 8.36
N LEU A 198 -27.62 -1.57 8.47
CA LEU A 198 -26.92 -2.26 7.37
C LEU A 198 -27.22 -3.77 7.36
N LEU A 199 -27.66 -4.31 8.49
CA LEU A 199 -27.99 -5.71 8.68
C LEU A 199 -29.48 -6.02 8.47
N SER A 200 -30.32 -4.99 8.35
CA SER A 200 -31.77 -5.14 8.19
C SER A 200 -32.24 -4.44 6.92
N GLY A 201 -32.92 -5.19 6.07
CA GLY A 201 -33.50 -4.68 4.81
C GLY A 201 -33.03 -5.45 3.57
N PRO A 202 -33.59 -5.11 2.39
CA PRO A 202 -33.40 -5.85 1.14
C PRO A 202 -31.97 -5.80 0.59
N LEU A 203 -31.10 -4.95 1.18
CA LEU A 203 -29.70 -4.78 0.77
C LEU A 203 -28.70 -5.44 1.72
N ALA A 204 -29.14 -6.09 2.81
CA ALA A 204 -28.25 -6.64 3.83
C ALA A 204 -27.20 -7.62 3.25
N ASP A 205 -27.61 -8.48 2.32
CA ASP A 205 -26.72 -9.46 1.66
C ASP A 205 -25.82 -8.82 0.58
N SER A 206 -26.07 -7.56 0.22
CA SER A 206 -25.36 -6.84 -0.84
C SER A 206 -24.33 -5.83 -0.34
N VAL A 207 -24.20 -5.67 0.98
CA VAL A 207 -23.28 -4.68 1.57
C VAL A 207 -21.83 -5.16 1.42
N ASP A 208 -21.11 -4.54 0.49
CA ASP A 208 -19.70 -4.82 0.25
C ASP A 208 -18.79 -3.75 0.87
N PHE A 209 -17.84 -4.18 1.70
CA PHE A 209 -16.79 -3.38 2.32
C PHE A 209 -15.40 -3.61 1.70
N GLY A 210 -15.29 -4.45 0.67
CA GLY A 210 -14.07 -4.67 -0.08
C GLY A 210 -13.65 -3.44 -0.91
N PRO A 211 -12.45 -3.43 -1.50
CA PRO A 211 -11.99 -2.35 -2.35
C PRO A 211 -12.86 -2.20 -3.61
N GLN A 212 -13.44 -1.01 -3.81
CA GLN A 212 -14.33 -0.73 -4.95
C GLN A 212 -13.96 0.63 -5.58
N PRO A 213 -13.14 0.66 -6.66
CA PRO A 213 -12.69 1.90 -7.30
C PRO A 213 -13.84 2.83 -7.74
N LYS A 214 -14.99 2.25 -8.10
CA LYS A 214 -16.20 2.99 -8.46
C LYS A 214 -16.72 3.92 -7.35
N ARG A 215 -16.39 3.67 -6.08
CA ARG A 215 -16.83 4.50 -4.95
C ARG A 215 -16.34 5.95 -5.07
N ARG A 216 -15.16 6.17 -5.66
CA ARG A 216 -14.56 7.50 -5.88
C ARG A 216 -15.32 8.38 -6.86
N ARG A 217 -16.36 7.84 -7.50
CA ARG A 217 -17.19 8.54 -8.48
C ARG A 217 -18.66 8.60 -8.09
N LEU A 218 -19.04 8.14 -6.89
CA LEU A 218 -20.44 8.08 -6.46
C LEU A 218 -21.14 9.44 -6.48
N LEU A 219 -20.39 10.52 -6.26
CA LEU A 219 -20.90 11.88 -6.25
C LEU A 219 -20.41 12.70 -7.45
N SER A 220 -19.91 12.04 -8.51
CA SER A 220 -19.47 12.75 -9.72
C SER A 220 -20.58 13.62 -10.28
N GLY A 221 -20.28 14.89 -10.53
CA GLY A 221 -21.25 15.88 -11.02
C GLY A 221 -22.28 16.33 -9.98
N ARG A 222 -22.18 15.89 -8.72
CA ARG A 222 -23.05 16.32 -7.62
C ARG A 222 -22.37 17.42 -6.80
N ARG A 223 -23.18 18.39 -6.37
CA ARG A 223 -22.80 19.43 -5.40
C ARG A 223 -23.53 19.15 -4.09
N CYS A 224 -22.81 19.13 -2.97
CA CYS A 224 -23.36 18.94 -1.64
C CYS A 224 -23.20 20.22 -0.85
N CYS A 225 -24.32 20.87 -0.52
CA CYS A 225 -24.35 22.10 0.23
C CYS A 225 -24.47 21.83 1.73
N PHE A 226 -23.55 22.36 2.52
CA PHE A 226 -23.51 22.23 3.98
C PHE A 226 -24.00 23.52 4.62
N LEU A 227 -25.13 23.43 5.33
CA LEU A 227 -25.73 24.56 6.04
C LEU A 227 -24.88 25.03 7.22
N ARG A 228 -24.07 24.13 7.79
CA ARG A 228 -23.26 24.37 8.98
C ARG A 228 -21.77 24.12 8.70
N PRO A 229 -20.85 25.01 9.14
CA PRO A 229 -19.41 24.85 8.94
C PRO A 229 -18.85 23.53 9.50
N ASP A 230 -19.34 23.09 10.67
CA ASP A 230 -19.00 21.83 11.32
C ASP A 230 -19.35 20.60 10.47
N GLY A 231 -20.45 20.67 9.71
CA GLY A 231 -20.81 19.63 8.75
C GLY A 231 -19.82 19.57 7.57
N LEU A 232 -19.46 20.74 7.03
CA LEU A 232 -18.49 20.84 5.93
C LEU A 232 -17.11 20.32 6.37
N GLY A 233 -16.62 20.71 7.55
CA GLY A 233 -15.34 20.26 8.07
C GLY A 233 -15.29 18.75 8.32
N ARG A 234 -16.41 18.13 8.69
CA ARG A 234 -16.48 16.68 8.98
C ARG A 234 -16.68 15.80 7.75
N PHE A 235 -17.47 16.26 6.77
CA PHE A 235 -17.92 15.43 5.66
C PHE A 235 -17.54 15.95 4.28
N GLY A 236 -17.02 17.18 4.17
CA GLY A 236 -16.60 17.76 2.90
C GLY A 236 -15.56 16.90 2.19
N ASP A 237 -14.61 16.36 2.95
CA ASP A 237 -13.58 15.45 2.42
C ASP A 237 -14.16 14.15 1.83
N ILE A 238 -15.22 13.61 2.44
CA ILE A 238 -15.92 12.43 1.93
C ILE A 238 -16.57 12.76 0.59
N VAL A 239 -17.22 13.93 0.50
CA VAL A 239 -17.87 14.37 -0.74
C VAL A 239 -16.84 14.51 -1.85
N GLN A 240 -15.72 15.14 -1.57
CA GLN A 240 -14.63 15.34 -2.53
C GLN A 240 -13.99 14.00 -2.94
N ALA A 241 -13.67 13.12 -1.98
CA ALA A 241 -13.09 11.81 -2.26
C ALA A 241 -14.04 10.89 -3.06
N ALA A 242 -15.36 11.13 -3.00
CA ALA A 242 -16.37 10.47 -3.83
C ALA A 242 -16.63 11.14 -5.19
N GLY A 243 -15.86 12.17 -5.54
CA GLY A 243 -15.92 12.87 -6.83
C GLY A 243 -16.92 14.02 -6.91
N GLY A 244 -17.53 14.41 -5.77
CA GLY A 244 -18.45 15.53 -5.69
C GLY A 244 -17.78 16.84 -5.28
N VAL A 245 -18.58 17.91 -5.22
CA VAL A 245 -18.15 19.23 -4.76
C VAL A 245 -18.84 19.55 -3.44
N ALA A 246 -18.07 19.83 -2.39
CA ALA A 246 -18.59 20.27 -1.10
C ALA A 246 -18.62 21.81 -1.04
N LEU A 247 -19.77 22.39 -0.71
CA LEU A 247 -19.98 23.84 -0.66
C LEU A 247 -20.50 24.27 0.71
N ALA A 248 -20.05 25.42 1.19
CA ALA A 248 -20.68 26.08 2.34
C ALA A 248 -21.90 26.88 1.86
N ALA A 249 -23.03 26.78 2.55
CA ALA A 249 -24.28 27.45 2.15
C ALA A 249 -24.18 28.98 2.07
N HIS A 250 -23.24 29.58 2.81
CA HIS A 250 -22.99 31.03 2.84
C HIS A 250 -21.91 31.48 1.85
N SER A 251 -21.39 30.60 0.98
CA SER A 251 -20.47 30.99 -0.10
C SER A 251 -21.24 31.50 -1.32
N GLU A 252 -20.74 32.55 -1.99
CA GLU A 252 -21.31 33.06 -3.25
C GLU A 252 -21.47 31.95 -4.30
N SER A 253 -20.55 30.99 -4.33
CA SER A 253 -20.57 29.81 -5.20
C SER A 253 -21.75 28.86 -4.96
N ALA A 254 -22.35 28.89 -3.75
CA ALA A 254 -23.55 28.12 -3.41
C ALA A 254 -24.86 28.88 -3.75
N LEU A 255 -24.80 30.20 -3.84
CA LEU A 255 -25.94 31.07 -4.16
C LEU A 255 -26.18 31.22 -5.68
N LEU A 256 -25.13 31.01 -6.49
CA LEU A 256 -25.17 31.08 -7.96
C LEU A 256 -25.42 29.71 -8.63
N ALA A 257 -25.83 28.69 -7.85
CA ALA A 257 -25.98 27.30 -8.28
C ALA A 257 -27.45 26.88 -8.43
#